data_AF-A0A0C7NNM6-F1
#
_entry.id   AF-A0A0C7NNM6-F1
#
_cell.length_a   1.000
_cell.length_b   1.000
_cell.length_c   1.000
_cell.angle_alpha   90.00
_cell.angle_beta   90.00
_cell.angle_gamma   90.00
#
_symmetry.space_group_name_H-M   'P 1'
#
loop_
_entity.id
_entity.type
_entity.pdbx_description
1 polymer ?
#
loop_
_entity_poly.entity_id
_entity_poly.type
_entity_poly.pdbx_seq_one_letter_code
_entity_poly.pdbx_strand_id
1 'polypeptide(L)'
;MRVFIGNPLNALEFIGTNLILSTSGWLLNNQADVVGILNREYVEIYVNEEKTYLSKENRFLNLNDFLVAFGFDKDILNFDFYFMNLVNNTDLIIFSTYYSDNVLKKMFLLIQSNLRKVNIPTILINSTDKISKIYYIIPNYQNDFLVKDSIYLYSEFKKKEHKFQTFGRYILDLQDTLCSFRVTVRR
;
A
#
# COMPACT_ATOMS: atom_id res chain seq x y z
N MET A 1 -8.39 -6.71 5.40
CA MET A 1 -8.33 -6.94 3.95
C MET A 1 -7.31 -8.03 3.65
N ARG A 2 -7.67 -8.97 2.77
CA ARG A 2 -6.72 -9.94 2.20
C ARG A 2 -6.14 -9.34 0.93
N VAL A 3 -4.85 -9.50 0.72
CA VAL A 3 -4.17 -9.04 -0.50
C VAL A 3 -3.31 -10.18 -1.03
N PHE A 4 -3.50 -10.51 -2.30
CA PHE A 4 -2.75 -11.51 -3.05
C PHE A 4 -1.96 -10.79 -4.14
N ILE A 5 -0.64 -10.89 -4.12
CA ILE A 5 0.25 -10.23 -5.08
C ILE A 5 1.20 -11.24 -5.69
N GLY A 6 1.41 -11.20 -7.00
CA GLY A 6 2.33 -12.12 -7.64
C GLY A 6 2.42 -11.99 -9.15
N ASN A 7 3.45 -12.62 -9.71
CA ASN A 7 3.54 -12.87 -11.14
C ASN A 7 2.74 -14.14 -11.48
N PRO A 8 1.69 -14.06 -12.29
CA PRO A 8 0.83 -15.19 -12.60
C PRO A 8 1.44 -16.19 -13.61
N LEU A 9 2.76 -16.38 -13.67
CA LEU A 9 3.41 -17.36 -14.57
C LEU A 9 2.83 -18.79 -14.47
N ASN A 10 2.11 -19.12 -13.40
CA ASN A 10 1.38 -20.38 -13.21
C ASN A 10 -0.13 -20.33 -13.55
N ALA A 11 -0.67 -19.19 -13.94
CA ALA A 11 -2.06 -19.04 -14.39
C ALA A 11 -2.06 -18.81 -15.90
N LEU A 12 -2.52 -19.83 -16.65
CA LEU A 12 -2.60 -19.85 -18.12
C LEU A 12 -3.33 -18.63 -18.71
N GLU A 13 -4.16 -17.95 -17.91
CA GLU A 13 -5.00 -16.81 -18.28
C GLU A 13 -4.24 -15.46 -18.33
N PHE A 14 -2.97 -15.39 -17.93
CA PHE A 14 -2.24 -14.13 -17.75
C PHE A 14 -0.84 -14.09 -18.37
N ILE A 15 -0.66 -14.78 -19.51
CA ILE A 15 0.60 -14.74 -20.26
C ILE A 15 0.87 -13.28 -20.69
N GLY A 16 1.94 -12.69 -20.15
CA GLY A 16 2.36 -11.31 -20.46
C GLY A 16 1.98 -10.26 -19.41
N THR A 17 1.26 -10.62 -18.35
CA THR A 17 1.00 -9.73 -17.21
C THR A 17 2.14 -9.84 -16.20
N ASN A 18 2.83 -8.73 -15.91
CA ASN A 18 4.00 -8.76 -15.04
C ASN A 18 3.66 -9.08 -13.58
N LEU A 19 2.54 -8.53 -13.08
CA LEU A 19 2.13 -8.70 -11.70
C LEU A 19 0.66 -8.31 -11.47
N ILE A 20 -0.03 -9.09 -10.65
CA ILE A 20 -1.42 -8.90 -10.26
C ILE A 20 -1.50 -8.68 -8.76
N LEU A 21 -2.30 -7.71 -8.34
CA LEU A 21 -2.78 -7.55 -6.97
C LEU A 21 -4.28 -7.83 -6.93
N SER A 22 -4.75 -8.70 -6.05
CA SER A 22 -6.18 -8.97 -5.87
C SER A 22 -6.58 -8.97 -4.40
N THR A 23 -7.82 -8.58 -4.12
CA THR A 23 -8.44 -8.74 -2.80
C THR A 23 -9.01 -10.14 -2.55
N SER A 24 -8.99 -11.00 -3.57
CA SER A 24 -9.44 -12.39 -3.55
C SER A 24 -8.45 -13.33 -4.25
N GLY A 25 -8.67 -14.64 -4.15
CA GLY A 25 -7.90 -15.61 -4.94
C GLY A 25 -8.09 -15.37 -6.44
N TRP A 26 -7.06 -15.62 -7.24
CA TRP A 26 -7.06 -15.27 -8.67
C TRP A 26 -8.05 -16.13 -9.47
N LEU A 27 -9.18 -15.53 -9.83
CA LEU A 27 -10.14 -16.04 -10.81
C LEU A 27 -10.60 -14.84 -11.65
N LEU A 28 -9.92 -14.54 -12.75
CA LEU A 28 -10.24 -13.37 -13.59
C LEU A 28 -11.61 -13.49 -14.26
N ASN A 29 -12.12 -14.71 -14.38
CA ASN A 29 -13.41 -15.00 -15.01
C ASN A 29 -14.60 -14.65 -14.10
N ASN A 30 -14.34 -14.22 -12.86
CA ASN A 30 -15.34 -13.74 -11.93
C ASN A 30 -14.89 -12.40 -11.35
N GLN A 31 -15.13 -11.32 -12.09
CA GLN A 31 -14.60 -9.98 -11.83
C GLN A 31 -15.32 -9.24 -10.70
N ALA A 32 -16.06 -9.95 -9.84
CA ALA A 32 -16.72 -9.39 -8.66
C ALA A 32 -15.72 -8.81 -7.63
N ASP A 33 -14.42 -9.06 -7.82
CA ASP A 33 -13.34 -8.64 -6.94
C ASP A 33 -12.49 -7.53 -7.55
N VAL A 34 -11.74 -6.82 -6.69
CA VAL A 34 -10.84 -5.75 -7.15
C VAL A 34 -9.48 -6.32 -7.54
N VAL A 35 -9.12 -6.16 -8.81
CA VAL A 35 -7.87 -6.64 -9.40
C VAL A 35 -7.07 -5.46 -9.93
N GLY A 36 -5.87 -5.24 -9.40
CA GLY A 36 -4.90 -4.25 -9.86
C GLY A 36 -3.79 -4.87 -10.70
N ILE A 37 -3.58 -4.37 -11.92
CA ILE A 37 -2.43 -4.69 -12.77
C ILE A 37 -1.46 -3.50 -12.72
N LEU A 38 -0.25 -3.77 -12.23
CA LEU A 38 0.78 -2.74 -12.04
C LEU A 38 1.69 -2.68 -13.26
N ASN A 39 1.67 -1.51 -13.92
CA ASN A 39 2.58 -1.17 -15.01
C ASN A 39 3.57 -0.09 -14.58
N ARG A 40 4.49 0.25 -15.48
CA ARG A 40 5.54 1.24 -15.22
C ARG A 40 5.00 2.65 -15.00
N GLU A 41 3.95 3.00 -15.73
CA GLU A 41 3.46 4.38 -15.82
C GLU A 41 2.08 4.58 -15.18
N TYR A 42 1.32 3.50 -15.04
CA TYR A 42 -0.05 3.52 -14.53
C TYR A 42 -0.38 2.21 -13.82
N VAL A 43 -1.47 2.23 -13.05
CA VAL A 43 -2.07 1.02 -12.48
C VAL A 43 -3.44 0.84 -13.13
N GLU A 44 -3.69 -0.31 -13.74
CA GLU A 44 -5.04 -0.66 -14.19
C GLU A 44 -5.77 -1.33 -13.04
N ILE A 45 -7.03 -0.97 -12.83
CA ILE A 45 -7.88 -1.61 -11.83
C ILE A 45 -9.14 -2.10 -12.50
N TYR A 46 -9.52 -3.32 -12.17
CA TYR A 46 -10.76 -3.96 -12.56
C TYR A 46 -11.62 -4.15 -11.32
N VAL A 47 -12.87 -3.67 -11.34
CA VAL A 47 -13.88 -3.85 -10.29
C VAL A 47 -15.21 -4.17 -10.96
N ASN A 48 -15.82 -5.32 -10.69
CA ASN A 48 -17.12 -5.71 -11.25
C ASN A 48 -17.21 -5.49 -12.78
N GLU A 49 -16.15 -5.87 -13.51
CA GLU A 49 -15.99 -5.67 -14.96
C GLU A 49 -15.68 -4.25 -15.45
N GLU A 50 -15.69 -3.25 -14.55
CA GLU A 50 -15.28 -1.90 -14.89
C GLU A 50 -13.76 -1.74 -14.81
N LYS A 51 -13.18 -1.17 -15.87
CA LYS A 51 -11.76 -0.84 -15.95
C LYS A 51 -11.51 0.64 -15.65
N THR A 52 -10.61 0.90 -14.71
CA THR A 52 -10.14 2.26 -14.37
C THR A 52 -8.62 2.31 -14.34
N TYR A 53 -8.06 3.52 -14.41
CA TYR A 53 -6.62 3.76 -14.35
C TYR A 53 -6.29 4.71 -13.20
N LEU A 54 -5.33 4.31 -12.36
CA LEU A 54 -4.75 5.22 -11.38
C LEU A 54 -3.55 5.94 -11.97
N SER A 55 -3.54 7.24 -11.74
CA SER A 55 -2.50 8.21 -12.02
C SER A 55 -2.13 8.94 -10.72
N LYS A 56 -1.21 9.90 -10.80
CA LYS A 56 -0.84 10.73 -9.64
C LYS A 56 -2.01 11.49 -9.02
N GLU A 57 -3.01 11.85 -9.82
CA GLU A 57 -4.14 12.68 -9.41
C GLU A 57 -5.23 11.86 -8.68
N ASN A 58 -5.33 10.58 -8.97
CA ASN A 58 -6.38 9.68 -8.47
C ASN A 58 -5.81 8.39 -7.88
N ARG A 59 -4.65 8.44 -7.21
CA ARG A 59 -3.90 7.29 -6.69
C ARG A 59 -4.43 6.63 -5.42
N PHE A 60 -5.61 7.03 -4.94
CA PHE A 60 -6.23 6.49 -3.74
C PHE A 60 -7.44 5.65 -4.11
N LEU A 61 -7.55 4.48 -3.52
CA LEU A 61 -8.62 3.54 -3.78
C LEU A 61 -9.18 3.00 -2.47
N ASN A 62 -10.50 3.08 -2.31
CA ASN A 62 -11.19 2.45 -1.20
C ASN A 62 -11.54 1.00 -1.55
N LEU A 63 -11.03 0.06 -0.76
CA LEU A 63 -11.23 -1.38 -0.92
C LEU A 63 -11.76 -1.98 0.38
N ASN A 64 -13.03 -2.37 0.43
CA ASN A 64 -13.63 -3.03 1.60
C ASN A 64 -13.33 -2.29 2.92
N ASP A 65 -13.56 -0.97 2.93
CA ASP A 65 -13.25 -0.03 4.03
C ASP A 65 -11.76 0.25 4.30
N PHE A 66 -10.83 -0.21 3.46
CA PHE A 66 -9.41 0.13 3.54
C PHE A 66 -9.06 1.19 2.49
N LEU A 67 -8.37 2.26 2.90
CA LEU A 67 -7.85 3.25 1.97
C LEU A 67 -6.44 2.85 1.52
N VAL A 68 -6.31 2.45 0.25
CA VAL A 68 -5.05 2.02 -0.35
C VAL A 68 -4.48 3.13 -1.22
N ALA A 69 -3.21 3.46 -1.01
CA ALA A 69 -2.48 4.42 -1.82
C ALA A 69 -1.51 3.71 -2.78
N PHE A 70 -1.53 4.13 -4.04
CA PHE A 70 -0.56 3.72 -5.04
C PHE A 70 0.48 4.81 -5.29
N GLY A 71 1.74 4.45 -5.45
CA GLY A 71 2.82 5.39 -5.74
C GLY A 71 3.83 4.84 -6.74
N PHE A 72 4.64 5.73 -7.29
CA PHE A 72 5.68 5.42 -8.26
C PHE A 72 7.07 5.87 -7.78
N ASP A 73 8.13 5.51 -8.52
CA ASP A 73 9.54 5.84 -8.20
C ASP A 73 9.78 7.28 -7.72
N LYS A 74 9.14 8.27 -8.36
CA LYS A 74 9.32 9.68 -7.99
C LYS A 74 8.66 10.02 -6.65
N ASP A 75 7.57 9.36 -6.28
CA ASP A 75 6.87 9.58 -5.01
C ASP A 75 7.69 9.02 -3.82
N ILE A 76 8.45 7.95 -4.06
CA ILE A 76 9.39 7.42 -3.06
C ILE A 76 10.49 8.42 -2.74
N LEU A 77 11.03 9.05 -3.78
CA LEU A 77 12.12 10.01 -3.69
C LEU A 77 11.64 11.37 -3.15
N ASN A 78 10.39 11.72 -3.43
CA ASN A 78 9.81 13.01 -3.11
C ASN A 78 8.72 12.85 -2.05
N PHE A 79 9.14 12.80 -0.80
CA PHE A 79 8.24 12.82 0.36
C PHE A 79 7.96 14.28 0.77
N ASP A 80 7.25 14.99 -0.10
CA ASP A 80 6.76 16.32 0.15
C ASP A 80 5.59 16.30 1.15
N PHE A 81 5.41 17.40 1.88
CA PHE A 81 4.44 17.54 2.99
C PHE A 81 3.00 17.21 2.55
N TYR A 82 2.67 17.48 1.29
CA TYR A 82 1.37 17.20 0.70
C TYR A 82 1.12 15.70 0.51
N PHE A 83 2.09 14.96 -0.02
CA PHE A 83 1.99 13.51 -0.14
C PHE A 83 1.90 12.84 1.23
N MET A 84 2.70 13.30 2.19
CA MET A 84 2.64 12.85 3.59
C MET A 84 1.25 13.04 4.24
N ASN A 85 0.60 14.18 4.02
CA ASN A 85 -0.73 14.45 4.57
C ASN A 85 -1.79 13.54 3.98
N LEU A 86 -1.73 13.27 2.67
CA LEU A 86 -2.67 12.37 2.01
C LEU A 86 -2.45 10.91 2.43
N VAL A 87 -1.18 10.52 2.60
CA VAL A 87 -0.80 9.14 2.92
C VAL A 87 -1.07 8.81 4.39
N ASN A 88 -1.02 9.76 5.32
CA ASN A 88 -1.24 9.51 6.76
C ASN A 88 -2.58 8.81 7.10
N ASN A 89 -3.60 9.01 6.26
CA ASN A 89 -4.92 8.40 6.45
C ASN A 89 -5.07 7.04 5.74
N THR A 90 -4.03 6.56 5.06
CA THR A 90 -4.08 5.28 4.34
C THR A 90 -3.77 4.10 5.25
N ASP A 91 -4.36 2.96 4.93
CA ASP A 91 -4.16 1.70 5.62
C ASP A 91 -3.00 0.89 5.03
N LEU A 92 -2.71 1.10 3.73
CA LEU A 92 -1.70 0.36 2.97
C LEU A 92 -1.15 1.24 1.85
N ILE A 93 0.17 1.20 1.63
CA ILE A 93 0.82 1.83 0.48
C ILE A 93 1.39 0.75 -0.43
N ILE A 94 1.22 0.90 -1.73
CA ILE A 94 1.84 0.05 -2.75
C ILE A 94 2.64 0.95 -3.68
N PHE A 95 3.95 0.76 -3.73
CA PHE A 95 4.81 1.43 -4.70
C PHE A 95 5.21 0.50 -5.84
N SER A 96 5.04 0.99 -7.07
CA SER A 96 5.65 0.41 -8.26
C SER A 96 7.00 1.09 -8.49
N THR A 97 8.08 0.31 -8.58
CA THR A 97 9.45 0.84 -8.69
C THR A 97 10.28 0.19 -9.78
N TYR A 98 11.26 0.95 -10.27
CA TYR A 98 12.21 0.52 -11.28
C TYR A 98 13.64 0.89 -10.87
N TYR A 99 14.19 0.17 -9.89
CA TYR A 99 15.58 0.29 -9.45
C TYR A 99 16.40 -0.95 -9.78
N SER A 100 17.63 -0.75 -10.27
CA SER A 100 18.59 -1.85 -10.39
C SER A 100 19.00 -2.35 -9.00
N ASP A 101 19.41 -3.62 -8.89
CA ASP A 101 19.78 -4.24 -7.60
C ASP A 101 20.84 -3.42 -6.84
N ASN A 102 21.78 -2.80 -7.55
CA ASN A 102 22.84 -1.96 -6.99
C ASN A 102 22.31 -0.68 -6.31
N VAL A 103 21.17 -0.16 -6.77
CA VAL A 103 20.54 1.06 -6.26
C VAL A 103 19.43 0.74 -5.25
N LEU A 104 18.79 -0.42 -5.41
CA LEU A 104 17.63 -0.85 -4.63
C LEU A 104 17.88 -0.82 -3.11
N LYS A 105 19.06 -1.27 -2.66
CA LYS A 105 19.42 -1.24 -1.23
C LYS A 105 19.44 0.19 -0.66
N LYS A 106 19.96 1.16 -1.42
CA LYS A 106 19.96 2.57 -1.00
C LYS A 106 18.54 3.13 -0.98
N MET A 107 17.72 2.72 -1.96
CA MET A 107 16.32 3.12 -2.04
C MET A 107 15.50 2.58 -0.87
N PHE A 108 15.71 1.34 -0.44
CA PHE A 108 15.05 0.81 0.75
C PHE A 108 15.35 1.61 2.00
N LEU A 109 16.59 2.05 2.20
CA LEU A 109 16.93 2.89 3.35
C LEU A 109 16.17 4.23 3.32
N LEU A 110 16.07 4.85 2.13
CA LEU A 110 15.31 6.09 1.97
C LEU A 110 13.81 5.86 2.23
N ILE A 111 13.24 4.80 1.66
CA ILE A 111 11.84 4.41 1.85
C ILE A 111 11.55 4.16 3.32
N GLN A 112 12.38 3.36 4.00
CA GLN A 112 12.25 3.08 5.43
C GLN A 112 12.28 4.37 6.25
N SER A 113 13.22 5.27 5.96
CA SER A 113 13.31 6.57 6.65
C SER A 113 12.03 7.39 6.49
N ASN A 114 11.43 7.40 5.31
CA ASN A 114 10.20 8.13 5.02
C ASN A 114 8.97 7.45 5.63
N LEU A 115 8.83 6.13 5.49
CA LEU A 115 7.73 5.35 6.06
C LEU A 115 7.69 5.39 7.59
N ARG A 116 8.84 5.59 8.24
CA ARG A 116 8.93 5.81 9.69
C ARG A 116 8.03 6.95 10.17
N LYS A 117 7.84 7.98 9.34
CA LYS A 117 7.05 9.15 9.70
C LYS A 117 5.55 8.87 9.73
N VAL A 118 5.07 7.96 8.88
CA VAL A 118 3.63 7.65 8.74
C VAL A 118 3.20 6.37 9.45
N ASN A 119 4.15 5.45 9.69
CA ASN A 119 3.90 4.14 10.29
C ASN A 119 2.75 3.40 9.59
N ILE A 120 2.93 3.15 8.29
CA ILE A 120 1.95 2.48 7.42
C ILE A 120 2.67 1.28 6.77
N PRO A 121 2.04 0.09 6.74
CA PRO A 121 2.60 -1.03 6.02
C PRO A 121 2.68 -0.72 4.53
N THR A 122 3.78 -1.13 3.91
CA THR A 122 4.09 -0.79 2.53
C THR A 122 4.54 -2.00 1.76
N ILE A 123 4.06 -2.10 0.52
CA ILE A 123 4.48 -3.10 -0.45
C ILE A 123 5.25 -2.36 -1.54
N LEU A 124 6.46 -2.82 -1.83
CA LEU A 124 7.29 -2.31 -2.92
C LEU A 124 7.39 -3.38 -3.98
N ILE A 125 7.16 -3.01 -5.22
CA ILE A 125 7.17 -3.92 -6.35
C ILE A 125 8.22 -3.41 -7.32
N ASN A 126 9.35 -4.10 -7.39
CA ASN A 126 10.47 -3.70 -8.22
C ASN A 126 10.48 -4.49 -9.53
N SER A 127 10.37 -3.81 -10.66
CA SER A 127 10.11 -4.41 -11.98
C SER A 127 11.27 -4.22 -12.97
N THR A 128 12.52 -4.29 -12.49
CA THR A 128 13.71 -4.09 -13.34
C THR A 128 14.24 -5.33 -14.05
N ASP A 129 13.74 -6.51 -13.68
CA ASP A 129 14.08 -7.81 -14.30
C ASP A 129 12.90 -8.36 -15.12
N LYS A 130 13.10 -9.50 -15.81
CA LYS A 130 12.00 -10.28 -16.43
C LYS A 130 10.94 -10.73 -15.40
N ILE A 131 11.30 -10.77 -14.12
CA ILE A 131 10.43 -11.19 -13.02
C ILE A 131 10.45 -10.08 -11.98
N SER A 132 9.29 -9.49 -11.69
CA SER A 132 9.17 -8.49 -10.62
C SER A 132 9.47 -9.11 -9.25
N LYS A 133 10.21 -8.40 -8.42
CA LYS A 133 10.47 -8.75 -7.01
C LYS A 133 9.52 -7.97 -6.10
N ILE A 134 8.90 -8.62 -5.13
CA ILE A 134 7.95 -8.00 -4.21
C ILE A 134 8.60 -7.93 -2.83
N TYR A 135 8.70 -6.72 -2.30
CA TYR A 135 9.21 -6.47 -0.97
C TYR A 135 8.09 -5.97 -0.08
N TYR A 136 7.90 -6.63 1.06
CA TYR A 136 6.94 -6.21 2.05
C TYR A 136 7.65 -5.56 3.23
N ILE A 137 7.25 -4.33 3.56
CA ILE A 137 7.80 -3.53 4.65
C ILE A 137 6.71 -3.36 5.71
N ILE A 138 6.92 -3.99 6.87
CA ILE A 138 6.09 -3.79 8.06
C ILE A 138 6.84 -2.89 9.04
N PRO A 139 6.32 -1.70 9.37
CA PRO A 139 6.83 -0.94 10.50
C PRO A 139 6.34 -1.60 11.80
N ASN A 140 7.25 -1.80 12.76
CA ASN A 140 6.89 -2.35 14.07
C ASN A 140 6.85 -1.26 15.16
N TYR A 141 6.38 -1.62 16.35
CA TYR A 141 6.27 -0.73 17.51
C TYR A 141 7.62 -0.23 18.05
N GLN A 142 8.73 -0.89 17.68
CA GLN A 142 10.10 -0.50 18.02
C GLN A 142 10.69 0.48 16.98
N ASN A 143 9.95 0.79 15.92
CA ASN A 143 10.41 1.48 14.71
C ASN A 143 11.48 0.71 13.92
N ASP A 144 11.62 -0.59 14.16
CA ASP A 144 12.39 -1.47 13.27
C ASP A 144 11.47 -1.94 12.13
N PHE A 145 12.05 -2.08 10.94
CA PHE A 145 11.31 -2.48 9.74
C PHE A 145 11.62 -3.93 9.40
N LEU A 146 10.58 -4.73 9.20
CA LEU A 146 10.73 -6.07 8.63
C LEU A 146 10.61 -5.99 7.12
N VAL A 147 11.66 -6.39 6.40
CA VAL A 147 11.66 -6.52 4.94
C VAL A 147 11.60 -8.00 4.58
N LYS A 148 10.56 -8.41 3.85
CA LYS A 148 10.45 -9.76 3.26
C LYS A 148 10.44 -9.64 1.75
N ASP A 149 11.40 -10.29 1.09
CA ASP A 149 11.44 -10.43 -0.37
C ASP A 149 10.73 -11.72 -0.78
N SER A 150 9.86 -11.65 -1.79
CA SER A 150 9.17 -12.80 -2.36
C SER A 150 8.72 -12.53 -3.79
N ILE A 151 8.54 -13.60 -4.56
CA ILE A 151 7.89 -13.59 -5.88
C ILE A 151 6.35 -13.59 -5.76
N TYR A 152 5.83 -13.98 -4.58
CA TYR A 152 4.41 -14.04 -4.26
C TYR A 152 4.16 -13.55 -2.82
N LEU A 153 3.14 -12.72 -2.63
CA LEU A 153 2.75 -12.23 -1.31
C LEU A 153 1.26 -12.50 -1.09
N TYR A 154 0.96 -13.25 -0.03
CA TYR A 154 -0.35 -13.24 0.59
C TYR A 154 -0.22 -12.58 1.95
N SER A 155 -1.08 -11.60 2.23
CA SER A 155 -1.10 -10.91 3.51
C SER A 155 -2.52 -10.55 3.93
N GLU A 156 -2.77 -10.68 5.23
CA GLU A 156 -4.00 -10.21 5.87
C GLU A 156 -3.71 -8.93 6.66
N PHE A 157 -4.31 -7.83 6.22
CA PHE A 157 -4.19 -6.51 6.85
C PHE A 157 -5.37 -6.24 7.76
N LYS A 158 -5.09 -5.76 8.97
CA LYS A 158 -6.10 -5.17 9.87
C LYS A 158 -6.18 -3.67 9.61
N LYS A 159 -7.39 -3.12 9.65
CA LYS A 159 -7.61 -1.69 9.42
C LYS A 159 -6.85 -0.90 10.48
N LYS A 160 -6.16 0.17 10.07
CA LYS A 160 -5.46 1.04 11.01
C LYS A 160 -6.53 1.75 11.84
N GLU A 161 -6.48 1.62 13.16
CA GLU A 161 -7.35 2.42 14.02
C GLU A 161 -7.00 3.90 13.78
N HIS A 162 -7.94 4.68 13.22
CA HIS A 162 -7.81 6.13 13.17
C HIS A 162 -7.91 6.68 14.59
N LYS A 163 -6.77 7.04 15.18
CA LYS A 163 -6.71 7.62 16.51
C LYS A 163 -6.65 9.13 16.40
N PHE A 164 -7.66 9.79 16.94
CA PHE A 164 -7.62 11.24 17.14
C PHE A 164 -6.69 11.53 18.33
N GLN A 165 -5.63 12.31 18.09
CA GLN A 165 -4.71 12.76 19.13
C GLN A 165 -5.02 14.21 19.47
N THR A 166 -5.28 14.49 20.75
CA THR A 166 -5.58 15.85 21.22
C THR A 166 -5.09 16.05 22.66
N PHE A 167 -4.98 17.30 23.10
CA PHE A 167 -4.50 17.66 24.43
C PHE A 167 -5.59 17.44 25.49
N GLY A 168 -5.17 17.11 26.71
CA GLY A 168 -6.04 16.56 27.78
C GLY A 168 -7.35 17.31 28.07
N ARG A 169 -7.39 18.64 27.92
CA ARG A 169 -8.63 19.42 28.12
C ARG A 169 -9.66 19.18 27.02
N TYR A 170 -9.22 19.14 25.76
CA TYR A 170 -10.11 18.93 24.61
C TYR A 170 -10.56 17.47 24.48
N ILE A 171 -9.87 16.52 25.13
CA ILE A 171 -10.27 15.11 25.18
C ILE A 171 -11.61 14.92 25.90
N LEU A 172 -11.78 15.57 27.06
CA LEU A 172 -13.01 15.45 27.86
C LEU A 172 -14.19 16.03 27.10
N ASP A 173 -14.03 17.24 26.55
CA ASP A 173 -15.05 17.90 25.73
C ASP A 173 -15.43 17.05 24.50
N LEU A 174 -14.47 16.38 23.85
CA LEU A 174 -14.71 15.53 22.68
C LEU A 174 -15.35 14.17 23.03
N GLN A 175 -15.01 13.58 24.18
CA GLN A 175 -15.64 12.34 24.65
C GLN A 175 -17.12 12.55 24.95
N ASP A 176 -17.45 13.66 25.62
CA ASP A 176 -18.83 14.01 25.96
C ASP A 176 -19.67 14.33 24.71
N THR A 177 -19.03 14.80 23.64
CA THR A 177 -19.74 15.22 22.42
C THR A 177 -19.91 14.12 21.37
N LEU A 178 -18.95 13.21 21.21
CA LEU A 178 -18.89 12.34 20.02
C LEU A 178 -19.01 10.82 20.29
N CYS A 179 -19.03 10.36 21.54
CA CYS A 179 -19.40 9.00 22.01
C CYS A 179 -18.83 7.74 21.27
N SER A 180 -18.00 7.86 20.23
CA SER A 180 -17.77 6.80 19.24
C SER A 180 -16.31 6.48 18.91
N PHE A 181 -15.33 7.09 19.58
CA PHE A 181 -13.91 6.81 19.32
C PHE A 181 -13.08 6.50 20.57
N ARG A 182 -12.06 5.66 20.38
CA ARG A 182 -11.04 5.35 21.39
C ARG A 182 -9.96 6.43 21.39
N VAL A 183 -9.86 7.16 22.50
CA VAL A 183 -8.81 8.18 22.70
C VAL A 183 -7.61 7.54 23.39
N THR A 184 -6.39 7.87 22.93
CA THR A 184 -5.14 7.50 23.61
C THR A 184 -4.30 8.74 23.89
N VAL A 185 -3.90 8.93 25.14
CA VAL A 185 -3.01 10.02 25.58
C VAL A 185 -1.56 9.55 25.47
N ARG A 186 -0.69 10.30 24.78
CA ARG A 186 0.75 10.09 24.89
C ARG A 186 1.24 10.75 26.19
N ARG A 187 1.90 9.97 27.04
CA ARG A 187 2.77 10.48 28.10
C ARG A 187 4.14 10.79 27.52
#